data_AF-A0A926PEU3-F1
#
_entry.id   AF-A0A926PEU3-F1
#
_cell.length_a   1.000
_cell.length_b   1.000
_cell.length_c   1.000
_cell.angle_alpha   90.00
_cell.angle_beta   90.00
_cell.angle_gamma   90.00
#
_symmetry.space_group_name_H-M   'P 1'
#
loop_
_entity.id
_entity.type
_entity.pdbx_description
1 polymer ?
#
loop_
_entity_poly.entity_id
_entity_poly.type
_entity_poly.pdbx_seq_one_letter_code
_entity_poly.pdbx_strand_id
1 'polypeptide(L)'
;MSIQAKFSNRFIRLMSLSLTVATLASLVGQIPAQAQTTFSDVPSDYWAAQYIQALVERGVIRGFADGSFRPDEPITRAQFAVLVNQAFERPTVRSAVRFRDVESSYWAASAIQTAYTEGFLSGYPGNVFNPAQPMPRAQVLVALASGLELKPSGTNASVIGGFRDYNSIPFYALDGVAAATFRDLTVNYPNIDFLNPNRAATRAEVAASIYQGLVATSRAPALESPYIP
;
A
#
# COMPACT_ATOMS: atom_id res chain seq x y z
N MET A 1 -74.70 16.22 -52.05
CA MET A 1 -73.48 17.05 -52.19
C MET A 1 -72.31 16.20 -51.71
N SER A 2 -71.86 15.27 -52.56
CA SER A 2 -70.54 15.32 -53.22
C SER A 2 -69.50 14.55 -52.38
N ILE A 3 -68.77 13.51 -52.77
CA ILE A 3 -68.39 12.91 -54.08
C ILE A 3 -67.94 11.45 -53.81
N GLN A 4 -68.12 10.59 -54.82
CA GLN A 4 -67.61 9.21 -54.93
C GLN A 4 -66.07 9.10 -54.99
N ALA A 5 -65.50 7.96 -54.55
CA ALA A 5 -64.60 7.14 -55.37
C ALA A 5 -64.18 5.83 -54.65
N LYS A 6 -64.59 4.68 -55.21
CA LYS A 6 -63.89 3.39 -55.07
C LYS A 6 -62.46 3.52 -55.63
N PHE A 7 -61.49 2.77 -55.09
CA PHE A 7 -60.59 1.91 -55.89
C PHE A 7 -59.83 0.94 -54.97
N SER A 8 -59.93 -0.34 -55.31
CA SER A 8 -59.13 -1.44 -54.75
C SER A 8 -57.70 -1.38 -55.29
N ASN A 9 -56.71 -1.71 -54.47
CA ASN A 9 -55.53 -2.45 -54.94
C ASN A 9 -54.82 -3.17 -53.78
N ARG A 10 -54.72 -4.50 -53.90
CA ARG A 10 -53.90 -5.38 -53.07
C ARG A 10 -52.42 -5.09 -53.36
N PHE A 11 -51.55 -4.80 -52.39
CA PHE A 11 -50.11 -4.99 -52.59
C PHE A 11 -49.36 -5.17 -51.24
N ILE A 12 -48.82 -6.39 -51.08
CA ILE A 12 -47.55 -6.78 -50.45
C ILE A 12 -47.29 -6.44 -48.97
N ARG A 13 -47.31 -7.51 -48.16
CA ARG A 13 -46.58 -7.61 -46.88
C ARG A 13 -45.08 -7.43 -47.15
N LEU A 14 -44.46 -6.35 -46.68
CA LEU A 14 -43.02 -6.29 -46.50
C LEU A 14 -42.68 -6.75 -45.09
N MET A 15 -42.04 -7.93 -44.99
CA MET A 15 -41.30 -8.34 -43.81
C MET A 15 -40.14 -7.37 -43.61
N SER A 16 -40.13 -6.65 -42.49
CA SER A 16 -38.94 -5.97 -42.01
C SER A 16 -37.93 -7.02 -41.55
N LEU A 17 -36.82 -7.13 -42.29
CA LEU A 17 -35.68 -7.99 -41.96
C LEU A 17 -34.92 -7.37 -40.79
N SER A 18 -35.24 -7.78 -39.57
CA SER A 18 -34.50 -7.40 -38.37
C SER A 18 -33.14 -8.11 -38.38
N LEU A 19 -32.07 -7.39 -38.72
CA LEU A 19 -30.71 -7.90 -38.63
C LEU A 19 -30.31 -7.95 -37.14
N THR A 20 -30.53 -9.08 -36.47
CA THR A 20 -30.01 -9.29 -35.12
C THR A 20 -28.50 -9.52 -35.21
N VAL A 21 -27.72 -8.54 -34.78
CA VAL A 21 -26.29 -8.73 -34.47
C VAL A 21 -26.22 -9.65 -33.26
N ALA A 22 -25.89 -10.92 -33.49
CA ALA A 22 -25.53 -11.85 -32.42
C ALA A 22 -24.20 -11.37 -31.83
N THR A 23 -24.24 -10.76 -30.65
CA THR A 23 -23.04 -10.46 -29.87
C THR A 23 -22.47 -11.78 -29.35
N LEU A 24 -21.34 -12.20 -29.91
CA LEU A 24 -20.47 -13.19 -29.28
C LEU A 24 -19.99 -12.60 -27.96
N ALA A 25 -20.63 -12.99 -26.86
CA ALA A 25 -20.07 -12.78 -25.54
C ALA A 25 -18.77 -13.59 -25.47
N SER A 26 -17.63 -12.90 -25.60
CA SER A 26 -16.33 -13.47 -25.31
C SER A 26 -16.36 -13.99 -23.88
N LEU A 27 -16.38 -15.32 -23.71
CA LEU A 27 -15.91 -15.97 -22.49
C LEU A 27 -14.41 -15.63 -22.37
N VAL A 28 -14.10 -14.46 -21.81
CA VAL A 28 -12.79 -14.24 -21.23
C VAL A 28 -12.80 -15.10 -19.96
N GLY A 29 -12.29 -16.33 -20.09
CA GLY A 29 -11.93 -17.12 -18.94
C GLY A 29 -11.08 -16.25 -18.02
N GLN A 30 -11.49 -16.14 -16.76
CA GLN A 30 -10.65 -15.53 -15.73
C GLN A 30 -9.39 -16.39 -15.66
N ILE A 31 -8.33 -15.97 -16.35
CA ILE A 31 -7.01 -16.52 -16.11
C ILE A 31 -6.73 -16.17 -14.64
N PRO A 32 -6.56 -17.16 -13.75
CA PRO A 32 -6.17 -16.84 -12.38
C PRO A 32 -4.87 -16.03 -12.49
N ALA A 33 -4.87 -14.81 -11.96
CA ALA A 33 -3.67 -14.00 -11.92
C ALA A 33 -2.63 -14.80 -11.12
N GLN A 34 -1.71 -15.45 -11.82
CA GLN A 34 -0.63 -16.20 -11.21
C GLN A 34 0.13 -15.19 -10.37
N ALA A 35 0.15 -15.39 -9.05
CA ALA A 35 0.88 -14.49 -8.16
C ALA A 35 2.33 -14.48 -8.63
N GLN A 36 2.83 -13.34 -9.08
CA GLN A 36 4.22 -13.20 -9.49
C GLN A 36 5.09 -13.38 -8.25
N THR A 37 5.79 -14.51 -8.16
CA THR A 37 6.61 -14.89 -7.00
C THR A 37 8.08 -14.51 -7.13
N THR A 38 8.52 -14.10 -8.32
CA THR A 38 9.89 -13.65 -8.59
C THR A 38 9.90 -12.32 -9.33
N PHE A 39 10.95 -11.52 -9.14
CA PHE A 39 11.10 -10.20 -9.76
C PHE A 39 12.44 -10.10 -10.46
N SER A 40 12.47 -9.44 -11.62
CA SER A 40 13.68 -9.30 -12.43
C SER A 40 14.79 -8.47 -11.75
N ASP A 41 14.41 -7.64 -10.80
CA ASP A 41 15.25 -6.68 -10.08
C ASP A 41 15.40 -7.00 -8.58
N VAL A 42 15.00 -8.22 -8.17
CA VAL A 42 15.23 -8.75 -6.81
C VAL A 42 15.91 -10.11 -6.94
N PRO A 43 17.25 -10.14 -7.08
CA PRO A 43 17.98 -11.41 -7.06
C PRO A 43 17.86 -12.08 -5.70
N SER A 44 18.09 -13.40 -5.64
CA SER A 44 17.88 -14.21 -4.42
C SER A 44 18.78 -13.80 -3.25
N ASP A 45 19.92 -13.17 -3.54
CA ASP A 45 20.88 -12.63 -2.56
C ASP A 45 20.62 -11.16 -2.20
N TYR A 46 19.57 -10.53 -2.76
CA TYR A 46 19.16 -9.19 -2.35
C TYR A 46 18.74 -9.21 -0.88
N TRP A 47 19.23 -8.23 -0.10
CA TRP A 47 19.07 -8.20 1.36
C TRP A 47 17.62 -8.31 1.84
N ALA A 48 16.66 -7.83 1.06
CA ALA A 48 15.23 -7.87 1.38
C ALA A 48 14.45 -8.99 0.68
N ALA A 49 15.11 -9.87 -0.08
CA ALA A 49 14.44 -10.87 -0.92
C ALA A 49 13.45 -11.73 -0.12
N GLN A 50 13.84 -12.20 1.06
CA GLN A 50 12.98 -13.03 1.91
C GLN A 50 11.76 -12.27 2.43
N TYR A 51 11.93 -11.02 2.87
CA TYR A 51 10.80 -10.17 3.30
C TYR A 51 9.82 -9.93 2.16
N ILE A 52 10.34 -9.60 0.98
CA ILE A 52 9.54 -9.32 -0.22
C ILE A 52 8.75 -10.57 -0.62
N GLN A 53 9.42 -11.71 -0.75
CA GLN A 53 8.78 -12.98 -1.10
C GLN A 53 7.68 -13.34 -0.10
N ALA A 54 7.97 -13.25 1.19
CA ALA A 54 7.02 -13.61 2.24
C ALA A 54 5.78 -12.70 2.24
N LEU A 55 5.92 -11.41 1.92
CA LEU A 55 4.79 -10.49 1.80
C LEU A 55 3.99 -10.72 0.51
N VAL A 56 4.63 -11.13 -0.58
CA VAL A 56 3.95 -11.49 -1.84
C VAL A 56 3.10 -12.74 -1.65
N GLU A 57 3.64 -13.77 -0.99
CA GLU A 57 2.92 -15.00 -0.65
C GLU A 57 1.68 -14.74 0.23
N ARG A 58 1.74 -13.69 1.07
CA ARG A 58 0.63 -13.23 1.90
C ARG A 58 -0.33 -12.30 1.17
N GLY A 59 -0.06 -11.94 -0.07
CA GLY A 59 -0.87 -10.98 -0.84
C GLY A 59 -0.77 -9.53 -0.34
N VAL A 60 0.21 -9.21 0.51
CA VAL A 60 0.41 -7.88 1.11
C VAL A 60 1.09 -6.91 0.16
N ILE A 61 1.97 -7.41 -0.70
CA ILE A 61 2.67 -6.58 -1.68
C ILE A 61 2.70 -7.28 -3.02
N ARG A 62 2.74 -6.50 -4.09
CA ARG A 62 2.85 -6.97 -5.47
C ARG A 62 3.90 -6.15 -6.21
N GLY A 63 4.53 -6.77 -7.21
CA GLY A 63 5.33 -6.08 -8.20
C GLY A 63 4.47 -5.40 -9.26
N PHE A 64 5.15 -4.93 -10.29
CA PHE A 64 4.58 -4.23 -11.42
C PHE A 64 4.36 -5.18 -12.60
N ALA A 65 3.50 -4.75 -13.54
CA ALA A 65 3.15 -5.56 -14.72
C ALA A 65 4.35 -5.86 -15.65
N ASP A 66 5.44 -5.11 -15.53
CA ASP A 66 6.69 -5.30 -16.27
C ASP A 66 7.60 -6.39 -15.66
N GLY A 67 7.18 -7.03 -14.56
CA GLY A 67 7.97 -8.06 -13.88
C GLY A 67 8.92 -7.52 -12.81
N SER A 68 8.96 -6.21 -12.57
CA SER A 68 9.80 -5.58 -11.54
C SER A 68 9.12 -5.48 -10.19
N PHE A 69 9.89 -5.37 -9.11
CA PHE A 69 9.44 -4.99 -7.77
C PHE A 69 9.74 -3.52 -7.44
N ARG A 70 10.83 -3.00 -8.02
CA ARG A 70 11.41 -1.68 -7.83
C ARG A 70 11.83 -1.44 -6.38
N PRO A 71 12.76 -2.26 -5.84
CA PRO A 71 13.06 -2.29 -4.42
C PRO A 71 13.65 -0.98 -3.90
N ASP A 72 14.41 -0.27 -4.73
CA ASP A 72 15.11 0.96 -4.34
C ASP A 72 14.32 2.23 -4.63
N GLU A 73 13.14 2.13 -5.27
CA GLU A 73 12.28 3.28 -5.49
C GLU A 73 11.65 3.77 -4.17
N PRO A 74 11.55 5.09 -3.95
CA PRO A 74 10.84 5.64 -2.80
C PRO A 74 9.37 5.25 -2.79
N ILE A 75 8.84 4.91 -1.60
CA ILE A 75 7.40 4.68 -1.45
C ILE A 75 6.63 5.98 -1.24
N THR A 76 5.47 6.09 -1.87
CA THR A 76 4.54 7.21 -1.61
C THR A 76 3.61 6.92 -0.44
N ARG A 77 3.05 7.98 0.15
CA ARG A 77 2.04 7.86 1.23
C ARG A 77 0.82 7.02 0.83
N ALA A 78 0.36 7.15 -0.42
CA ALA A 78 -0.75 6.34 -0.93
C ALA A 78 -0.40 4.86 -1.04
N GLN A 79 0.81 4.55 -1.55
CA GLN A 79 1.29 3.17 -1.64
C GLN A 79 1.44 2.55 -0.24
N PHE A 80 2.04 3.28 0.70
CA PHE A 80 2.16 2.82 2.08
C PHE A 80 0.79 2.55 2.72
N ALA A 81 -0.21 3.41 2.51
CA ALA A 81 -1.58 3.21 3.00
C ALA A 81 -2.18 1.89 2.50
N VAL A 82 -1.95 1.54 1.24
CA VAL A 82 -2.39 0.25 0.67
C VAL A 82 -1.68 -0.92 1.33
N LEU A 83 -0.36 -0.83 1.52
CA LEU A 83 0.40 -1.92 2.12
C LEU A 83 -0.01 -2.19 3.57
N VAL A 84 -0.19 -1.14 4.40
CA VAL A 84 -0.61 -1.35 5.80
C VAL A 84 -2.03 -1.91 5.90
N ASN A 85 -2.94 -1.50 5.01
CA ASN A 85 -4.31 -2.02 4.97
C ASN A 85 -4.35 -3.50 4.51
N GLN A 86 -3.44 -3.89 3.62
CA GLN A 86 -3.29 -5.30 3.21
C GLN A 86 -2.58 -6.13 4.28
N ALA A 87 -1.64 -5.54 5.01
CA ALA A 87 -0.87 -6.22 6.03
C ALA A 87 -1.64 -6.39 7.34
N PHE A 88 -2.39 -5.38 7.77
CA PHE A 88 -2.96 -5.29 9.12
C PHE A 88 -4.45 -4.99 9.07
N GLU A 89 -5.21 -5.66 9.92
CA GLU A 89 -6.59 -5.30 10.23
C GLU A 89 -6.61 -4.73 11.65
N ARG A 90 -7.03 -3.46 11.79
CA ARG A 90 -7.03 -2.77 13.09
C ARG A 90 -8.40 -2.17 13.39
N PRO A 91 -8.79 -2.08 14.67
CA PRO A 91 -9.96 -1.30 15.05
C PRO A 91 -9.80 0.16 14.64
N THR A 92 -10.91 0.81 14.27
CA THR A 92 -10.91 2.25 14.03
C THR A 92 -10.71 3.00 15.35
N VAL A 93 -9.73 3.90 15.38
CA VAL A 93 -9.39 4.75 16.55
C VAL A 93 -9.89 6.19 16.42
N ARG A 94 -10.36 6.58 15.22
CA ARG A 94 -10.92 7.91 14.95
C ARG A 94 -11.91 7.89 13.79
N SER A 95 -12.81 8.86 13.77
CA SER A 95 -13.80 9.06 12.70
C SER A 95 -13.14 9.45 11.38
N ALA A 96 -13.74 9.01 10.26
CA ALA A 96 -13.31 9.39 8.93
C ALA A 96 -13.37 10.91 8.67
N VAL A 97 -12.49 11.40 7.81
CA VAL A 97 -12.47 12.80 7.35
C VAL A 97 -12.29 12.84 5.84
N ARG A 98 -12.84 13.85 5.19
CA ARG A 98 -12.58 14.08 3.76
C ARG A 98 -11.27 14.85 3.58
N PHE A 99 -10.30 14.22 2.92
CA PHE A 99 -9.11 14.92 2.41
C PHE A 99 -9.46 15.69 1.13
N ARG A 100 -8.98 16.92 1.02
CA ARG A 100 -9.31 17.83 -0.10
C ARG A 100 -8.57 17.48 -1.39
N ASP A 101 -7.42 16.83 -1.26
CA ASP A 101 -6.52 16.41 -2.32
C ASP A 101 -6.62 14.91 -2.64
N VAL A 102 -7.67 14.24 -2.15
CA VAL A 102 -7.98 12.84 -2.46
C VAL A 102 -9.41 12.77 -2.97
N GLU A 103 -9.54 12.61 -4.29
CA GLU A 103 -10.83 12.37 -4.93
C GLU A 103 -11.35 10.98 -4.57
N SER A 104 -12.68 10.80 -4.53
CA SER A 104 -13.30 9.50 -4.22
C SER A 104 -12.97 8.40 -5.23
N SER A 105 -12.69 8.78 -6.48
CA SER A 105 -12.23 7.90 -7.56
C SER A 105 -10.73 7.61 -7.53
N TYR A 106 -9.95 8.25 -6.64
CA TYR A 106 -8.53 7.99 -6.53
C TYR A 106 -8.30 6.52 -6.14
N TRP A 107 -7.40 5.84 -6.83
CA TRP A 107 -7.20 4.39 -6.71
C TRP A 107 -6.92 3.91 -5.27
N ALA A 108 -6.30 4.76 -4.44
CA ALA A 108 -6.00 4.47 -3.04
C ALA A 108 -6.96 5.17 -2.05
N ALA A 109 -8.04 5.82 -2.50
CA ALA A 109 -8.93 6.60 -1.64
C ALA A 109 -9.44 5.80 -0.43
N SER A 110 -9.90 4.57 -0.66
CA SER A 110 -10.37 3.69 0.41
C SER A 110 -9.24 3.32 1.37
N ALA A 111 -8.06 2.94 0.86
CA ALA A 111 -6.93 2.56 1.70
C ALA A 111 -6.39 3.73 2.52
N ILE A 112 -6.39 4.94 1.95
CA ILE A 112 -6.06 6.18 2.65
C ILE A 112 -7.04 6.42 3.80
N GLN A 113 -8.34 6.23 3.55
CA GLN A 113 -9.35 6.41 4.58
C GLN A 113 -9.20 5.39 5.71
N THR A 114 -8.98 4.12 5.39
CA THR A 114 -8.76 3.05 6.37
C THR A 114 -7.49 3.29 7.19
N ALA A 115 -6.35 3.50 6.54
CA ALA A 115 -5.08 3.79 7.22
C ALA A 115 -5.18 5.04 8.11
N TYR A 116 -6.02 6.02 7.74
CA TYR A 116 -6.33 7.14 8.60
C TYR A 116 -7.13 6.72 9.84
N THR A 117 -8.29 6.09 9.65
CA THR A 117 -9.19 5.73 10.76
C THR A 117 -8.58 4.73 11.72
N GLU A 118 -7.68 3.87 11.25
CA GLU A 118 -6.97 2.86 12.04
C GLU A 118 -5.72 3.40 12.74
N GLY A 119 -5.35 4.67 12.53
CA GLY A 119 -4.25 5.29 13.27
C GLY A 119 -2.87 5.17 12.61
N PHE A 120 -2.71 4.43 11.52
CA PHE A 120 -1.43 4.32 10.80
C PHE A 120 -0.97 5.66 10.22
N LEU A 121 -1.86 6.40 9.56
CA LEU A 121 -1.51 7.65 8.89
C LEU A 121 -2.38 8.81 9.37
N SER A 122 -1.79 9.99 9.46
CA SER A 122 -2.52 11.24 9.68
C SER A 122 -2.44 12.13 8.44
N GLY A 123 -3.39 13.05 8.30
CA GLY A 123 -3.29 14.15 7.34
C GLY A 123 -2.48 15.32 7.87
N TYR A 124 -2.22 16.27 6.99
CA TYR A 124 -1.63 17.57 7.26
C TYR A 124 -2.72 18.62 7.52
N PRO A 125 -2.36 19.80 8.08
CA PRO A 125 -3.30 20.90 8.28
C PRO A 125 -4.09 21.24 7.01
N GLY A 126 -5.37 21.59 7.18
CA GLY A 126 -6.26 21.90 6.06
C GLY A 126 -6.90 20.68 5.38
N ASN A 127 -6.91 19.51 6.04
CA ASN A 127 -7.41 18.23 5.51
C ASN A 127 -6.70 17.84 4.21
N VAL A 128 -5.38 17.87 4.20
CA VAL A 128 -4.54 17.49 3.07
C VAL A 128 -3.83 16.17 3.38
N PHE A 129 -3.84 15.21 2.47
CA PHE A 129 -3.17 13.92 2.68
C PHE A 129 -1.80 13.83 2.01
N ASN A 130 -1.57 14.51 0.89
CA ASN A 130 -0.44 14.43 -0.02
C ASN A 130 -0.14 12.99 -0.48
N PRO A 131 -1.01 12.35 -1.28
CA PRO A 131 -0.89 10.93 -1.61
C PRO A 131 0.39 10.57 -2.38
N ALA A 132 0.91 11.48 -3.21
CA ALA A 132 2.11 11.26 -4.03
C ALA A 132 3.43 11.55 -3.29
N GLN A 133 3.38 12.10 -2.07
CA GLN A 133 4.60 12.47 -1.35
C GLN A 133 5.38 11.22 -0.93
N PRO A 134 6.70 11.15 -1.20
CA PRO A 134 7.57 10.12 -0.65
C PRO A 134 7.64 10.20 0.88
N MET A 135 7.62 9.05 1.55
CA MET A 135 7.66 9.00 3.03
C MET A 135 9.10 8.93 3.54
N PRO A 136 9.55 9.85 4.42
CA PRO A 136 10.79 9.68 5.15
C PRO A 136 10.78 8.41 6.01
N ARG A 137 11.95 7.80 6.23
CA ARG A 137 12.09 6.58 7.06
C ARG A 137 11.50 6.75 8.46
N ALA A 138 11.76 7.87 9.11
CA ALA A 138 11.18 8.14 10.43
C ALA A 138 9.65 8.17 10.38
N GLN A 139 9.05 8.70 9.31
CA GLN A 139 7.59 8.75 9.17
C GLN A 139 6.98 7.35 8.97
N VAL A 140 7.66 6.45 8.25
CA VAL A 140 7.24 5.05 8.10
C VAL A 140 7.22 4.34 9.46
N LEU A 141 8.29 4.49 10.25
CA LEU A 141 8.39 3.85 11.56
C LEU A 141 7.36 4.41 12.55
N VAL A 142 7.15 5.73 12.58
CA VAL A 142 6.10 6.36 13.39
C VAL A 142 4.72 5.86 12.99
N ALA A 143 4.45 5.73 11.69
CA ALA A 143 3.16 5.25 11.19
C ALA A 143 2.88 3.80 11.63
N LEU A 144 3.87 2.91 11.50
CA LEU A 144 3.76 1.53 11.96
C LEU A 144 3.62 1.45 13.49
N ALA A 145 4.45 2.18 14.24
CA ALA A 145 4.34 2.22 15.70
C ALA A 145 2.98 2.72 16.16
N SER A 146 2.43 3.75 15.50
CA SER A 146 1.13 4.33 15.85
C SER A 146 -0.03 3.37 15.54
N GLY A 147 -0.10 2.83 14.32
CA GLY A 147 -1.20 1.93 13.93
C GLY A 147 -1.17 0.57 14.62
N LEU A 148 0.01 0.10 15.03
CA LEU A 148 0.17 -1.11 15.84
C LEU A 148 0.11 -0.83 17.35
N GLU A 149 -0.08 0.42 17.77
CA GLU A 149 -0.14 0.86 19.17
C GLU A 149 1.09 0.41 19.99
N LEU A 150 2.27 0.45 19.36
CA LEU A 150 3.53 0.10 20.00
C LEU A 150 3.91 1.16 21.03
N LYS A 151 4.43 0.70 22.16
CA LYS A 151 4.96 1.57 23.21
C LYS A 151 6.47 1.43 23.27
N PRO A 152 7.21 2.53 23.43
CA PRO A 152 8.63 2.44 23.72
C PRO A 152 8.82 1.71 25.06
N SER A 153 9.86 0.90 25.15
CA SER A 153 10.33 0.33 26.41
C SER A 153 11.68 0.94 26.73
N GLY A 154 11.83 1.44 27.95
CA GLY A 154 12.99 2.24 28.33
C GLY A 154 12.89 3.68 27.86
N THR A 155 14.03 4.38 27.86
CA THR A 155 14.13 5.77 27.42
C THR A 155 14.47 5.85 25.93
N ASN A 156 14.07 6.94 25.26
CA ASN A 156 14.50 7.15 23.87
C ASN A 156 16.03 7.12 23.76
N ALA A 157 16.75 7.72 24.71
CA ALA A 157 18.21 7.70 24.74
C ALA A 157 18.81 6.29 24.74
N SER A 158 18.20 5.33 25.44
CA SER A 158 18.68 3.94 25.46
C SER A 158 18.35 3.15 24.20
N VAL A 159 17.25 3.48 23.50
CA VAL A 159 16.80 2.71 22.32
C VAL A 159 17.36 3.29 21.03
N ILE A 160 17.18 4.59 20.80
CA ILE A 160 17.61 5.24 19.54
C ILE A 160 19.00 5.85 19.63
N GLY A 161 19.60 5.93 20.83
CA GLY A 161 20.96 6.44 21.02
C GLY A 161 22.05 5.55 20.43
N GLY A 162 21.73 4.31 20.04
CA GLY A 162 22.64 3.43 19.29
C GLY A 162 22.89 3.91 17.86
N PHE A 163 21.98 4.70 17.27
CA PHE A 163 22.16 5.22 15.92
C PHE A 163 23.14 6.40 15.91
N ARG A 164 24.13 6.38 15.02
CA ARG A 164 25.11 7.46 14.87
C ARG A 164 24.48 8.77 14.40
N ASP A 165 23.35 8.69 13.73
CA ASP A 165 22.58 9.83 13.23
C ASP A 165 21.31 10.10 14.05
N TYR A 166 21.23 9.65 15.31
CA TYR A 166 20.04 9.83 16.16
C TYR A 166 19.63 11.31 16.30
N ASN A 167 20.59 12.24 16.30
CA ASN A 167 20.32 13.68 16.35
C ASN A 167 19.58 14.22 15.11
N SER A 168 19.53 13.45 14.02
CA SER A 168 18.77 13.78 12.82
C SER A 168 17.31 13.33 12.89
N ILE A 169 16.92 12.57 13.92
CA ILE A 169 15.53 12.12 14.11
C ILE A 169 14.68 13.34 14.49
N PRO A 170 13.63 13.66 13.71
CA PRO A 170 12.74 14.77 14.06
C PRO A 170 12.14 14.59 15.44
N PHE A 171 12.00 15.68 16.20
CA PHE A 171 11.47 15.63 17.57
C PHE A 171 10.12 14.92 17.67
N TYR A 172 9.22 15.15 16.71
CA TYR A 172 7.91 14.49 16.66
C TYR A 172 7.97 12.97 16.47
N ALA A 173 9.10 12.44 15.99
CA ALA A 173 9.28 11.05 15.63
C ALA A 173 9.99 10.22 16.71
N LEU A 174 10.54 10.86 17.75
CA LEU A 174 11.40 10.19 18.74
C LEU A 174 10.72 8.97 19.37
N ASP A 175 9.51 9.13 19.89
CA ASP A 175 8.79 8.04 20.58
C ASP A 175 8.38 6.93 19.62
N GLY A 176 7.91 7.28 18.42
CA GLY A 176 7.48 6.30 17.42
C GLY A 176 8.66 5.51 16.85
N VAL A 177 9.78 6.17 16.57
CA VAL A 177 11.02 5.49 16.13
C VAL A 177 11.58 4.62 17.25
N ALA A 178 11.57 5.09 18.51
CA ALA A 178 11.99 4.27 19.64
C ALA A 178 11.09 3.04 19.82
N ALA A 179 9.77 3.20 19.76
CA ALA A 179 8.83 2.08 19.86
C ALA A 179 9.00 1.07 18.72
N ALA A 180 9.17 1.55 17.47
CA ALA A 180 9.42 0.68 16.33
C ALA A 180 10.75 -0.08 16.45
N THR A 181 11.81 0.62 16.88
CA THR A 181 13.14 0.02 17.06
C THR A 181 13.13 -1.01 18.19
N PHE A 182 12.51 -0.72 19.33
CA PHE A 182 12.38 -1.66 20.45
C PHE A 182 11.59 -2.94 20.09
N ARG A 183 10.76 -2.87 19.04
CA ARG A 183 9.95 -4.00 18.54
C ARG A 183 10.53 -4.61 17.27
N ASP A 184 11.79 -4.31 16.95
CA ASP A 184 12.53 -4.84 15.80
C ASP A 184 11.93 -4.50 14.43
N LEU A 185 11.09 -3.45 14.33
CA LEU A 185 10.54 -2.98 13.06
C LEU A 185 11.56 -2.20 12.22
N THR A 186 12.61 -1.70 12.86
CA THR A 186 13.69 -0.97 12.19
C THR A 186 14.60 -1.97 11.49
N VAL A 187 14.68 -1.90 10.16
CA VAL A 187 15.63 -2.68 9.36
C VAL A 187 16.52 -1.70 8.60
N ASN A 188 17.83 -1.73 8.87
CA ASN A 188 18.82 -0.77 8.41
C ASN A 188 19.84 -1.47 7.49
N TYR A 189 19.69 -1.25 6.19
CA TYR A 189 20.61 -1.72 5.16
C TYR A 189 21.30 -0.54 4.47
N PRO A 190 22.60 -0.64 4.15
CA PRO A 190 23.53 -1.72 4.50
C PRO A 190 24.15 -1.57 5.90
N ASN A 191 23.95 -0.42 6.56
CA ASN A 191 24.62 -0.08 7.81
C ASN A 191 23.60 0.05 8.96
N ILE A 192 23.67 -0.88 9.92
CA ILE A 192 22.76 -0.94 11.07
C ILE A 192 22.85 0.27 11.99
N ASP A 193 24.01 0.93 12.04
CA ASP A 193 24.28 2.08 12.90
C ASP A 193 23.59 3.37 12.42
N PHE A 194 23.02 3.40 11.20
CA PHE A 194 22.42 4.60 10.62
C PHE A 194 20.96 4.40 10.27
N LEU A 195 20.10 5.22 10.87
CA LEU A 195 18.67 5.18 10.59
C LEU A 195 18.32 5.92 9.28
N ASN A 196 19.05 6.97 8.93
CA ASN A 196 18.76 7.88 7.82
C ASN A 196 17.33 8.45 7.87
N PRO A 197 16.90 9.06 9.00
CA PRO A 197 15.49 9.30 9.32
C PRO A 197 14.76 10.22 8.34
N ASN A 198 15.48 11.16 7.71
CA ASN A 198 14.91 12.17 6.81
C ASN A 198 14.97 11.77 5.33
N ARG A 199 15.64 10.66 4.99
CA ARG A 199 15.66 10.13 3.62
C ARG A 199 14.33 9.43 3.34
N ALA A 200 13.83 9.55 2.11
CA ALA A 200 12.69 8.75 1.67
C ALA A 200 12.98 7.24 1.81
N ALA A 201 12.06 6.51 2.42
CA ALA A 201 12.14 5.07 2.57
C ALA A 201 11.89 4.39 1.22
N THR A 202 12.69 3.39 0.91
CA THR A 202 12.51 2.59 -0.31
C THR A 202 11.39 1.57 -0.12
N ARG A 203 10.87 1.03 -1.23
CA ARG A 203 9.88 -0.05 -1.20
C ARG A 203 10.39 -1.30 -0.47
N ALA A 204 11.66 -1.66 -0.64
CA ALA A 204 12.27 -2.79 0.08
C ALA A 204 12.36 -2.56 1.59
N GLU A 205 12.71 -1.33 2.00
CA GLU A 205 12.76 -0.96 3.42
C GLU A 205 11.39 -1.02 4.08
N VAL A 206 10.37 -0.53 3.39
CA VAL A 206 9.00 -0.63 3.90
C VAL A 206 8.51 -2.07 3.93
N ALA A 207 8.84 -2.88 2.93
CA ALA A 207 8.52 -4.31 2.94
C ALA A 207 9.13 -5.01 4.15
N ALA A 208 10.41 -4.77 4.43
CA ALA A 208 11.08 -5.33 5.61
C ALA A 208 10.41 -4.88 6.92
N SER A 209 10.15 -3.58 7.09
CA SER A 209 9.49 -3.06 8.31
C SER A 209 8.05 -3.53 8.48
N ILE A 210 7.28 -3.69 7.40
CA ILE A 210 5.91 -4.26 7.47
C ILE A 210 5.97 -5.73 7.88
N TYR A 211 6.90 -6.51 7.31
CA TYR A 211 7.07 -7.90 7.70
C TYR A 211 7.45 -8.01 9.19
N GLN A 212 8.37 -7.18 9.67
CA GLN A 212 8.71 -7.12 11.09
C GLN A 212 7.51 -6.71 11.95
N GLY A 213 6.62 -5.83 11.47
CA GLY A 213 5.34 -5.55 12.13
C GLY A 213 4.43 -6.78 12.24
N LEU A 214 4.41 -7.66 11.24
CA LEU A 214 3.71 -8.95 11.31
C LEU A 214 4.36 -9.89 12.34
N VAL A 215 5.69 -9.93 12.41
CA VAL A 215 6.42 -10.70 13.44
C VAL A 215 6.10 -10.19 14.85
N ALA A 216 6.20 -8.88 15.04
CA ALA A 216 5.96 -8.22 16.33
C ALA A 216 4.52 -8.38 16.85
N THR A 217 3.59 -8.74 15.97
CA THR A 217 2.17 -9.02 16.28
C THR A 217 1.82 -10.51 16.18
N SER A 218 2.82 -11.40 16.09
CA SER A 218 2.66 -12.87 16.02
C SER A 218 1.84 -13.36 14.82
N ARG A 219 1.87 -12.60 13.71
CA ARG A 219 1.19 -12.92 12.43
C ARG A 219 2.15 -13.43 11.35
N ALA A 220 3.45 -13.47 11.64
CA ALA A 220 4.47 -14.10 10.81
C ALA A 220 5.61 -14.67 11.67
N PRO A 221 6.31 -15.72 11.21
CA PRO A 221 7.53 -16.19 11.86
C PRO A 221 8.68 -15.19 11.63
N ALA A 222 9.61 -15.12 12.58
CA ALA A 222 10.81 -14.32 12.42
C ALA A 222 11.64 -14.78 11.22
N LEU A 223 12.26 -13.84 10.52
CA LEU A 223 13.27 -14.09 9.50
C LEU A 223 14.62 -13.65 10.04
N GLU A 224 15.65 -14.46 9.80
CA GLU A 224 17.02 -14.08 10.15
C GLU A 224 17.49 -12.92 9.26
N SER A 225 17.99 -11.87 9.88
CA SER A 225 18.52 -10.71 9.17
C SER A 225 19.60 -10.03 10.00
N PRO A 226 20.80 -9.80 9.42
CA PRO A 226 21.85 -9.05 10.08
C PRO A 226 21.58 -7.54 10.10
N TYR A 227 20.44 -7.10 9.55
CA TYR A 227 20.08 -5.70 9.37
C TYR A 227 19.07 -5.18 10.40
N ILE A 228 18.73 -5.99 11.40
CA ILE A 228 17.91 -5.59 12.56
C ILE A 228 18.89 -5.08 13.65
N PRO A 229 18.83 -3.79 14.05
CA PRO A 229 19.76 -3.17 15.01
C PRO A 229 19.59 -3.64 16.46
#